data_AF-A0A8B8RXI4-F1
#
_entry.id   AF-A0A8B8RXI4-F1
#
_cell.length_a   1.000
_cell.length_b   1.000
_cell.length_c   1.000
_cell.angle_alpha   90.00
_cell.angle_beta   90.00
_cell.angle_gamma   90.00
#
_symmetry.space_group_name_H-M   'P 1'
#
loop_
_entity.id
_entity.type
_entity.pdbx_description
1 polymer ?
#
loop_
_entity_poly.entity_id
_entity_poly.type
_entity_poly.pdbx_seq_one_letter_code
_entity_poly.pdbx_strand_id
1 'polypeptide(L)'
;MLNSMPKRLCLVCGDIASGYHYGVASCEACKAFFKRTIQGNIEYSCPATNECEITKRRRKSCQACRFMKCLKVGMLKEGVRLDRVRGGRQKYKRRIDAENSPYLNPQLVQPAKKPLLWSDPADNKIVSHLLVAEPEKIYAMPDPTVPDSDIKALTTLCDLADRELVVIIGWAKHIPGFSTLSLADQMSLLQSAWMEILILGVVYRSLSFEDELVYADDYIMDEDQSKLAGLLDLNNAILQLVKKYKSMKLEKEEFVTLKAIALANSDSMHIEDVEAVQKLQDVLHEALQDYEAGQHMEDPRRAGKMLMTLPLLRQTSTKAVQHFYNIKLEGKVPMHKLFLEMLEAKV
;
A
#
# COMPACT_ATOMS: atom_id res chain seq x y z
N MET A 1 -49.04 27.76 21.73
CA MET A 1 -47.69 28.15 22.18
C MET A 1 -46.68 27.71 21.13
N LEU A 2 -45.87 28.64 20.61
CA LEU A 2 -44.91 28.37 19.55
C LEU A 2 -43.85 27.36 20.00
N ASN A 3 -43.75 26.25 19.27
CA ASN A 3 -42.87 25.12 19.53
C ASN A 3 -41.41 25.56 19.28
N SER A 4 -40.70 26.03 20.31
CA SER A 4 -39.30 26.44 20.17
C SER A 4 -38.39 25.20 20.11
N MET A 5 -38.07 24.74 18.90
CA MET A 5 -37.03 23.73 18.69
C MET A 5 -35.70 24.19 19.30
N PRO A 6 -34.90 23.28 19.91
CA PRO A 6 -33.61 23.63 20.49
C PRO A 6 -32.67 24.20 19.40
N LYS A 7 -32.25 25.45 19.59
CA LYS A 7 -31.36 26.16 18.66
C LYS A 7 -29.96 25.51 18.74
N ARG A 8 -29.52 24.89 17.65
CA ARG A 8 -28.16 24.32 17.54
C ARG A 8 -27.13 25.45 17.59
N LEU A 9 -26.02 25.21 18.28
CA LEU A 9 -24.90 26.16 18.36
C LEU A 9 -23.83 25.84 17.30
N CYS A 10 -23.12 26.88 16.87
CA CYS A 10 -22.00 26.82 15.95
C CYS A 10 -20.78 26.26 16.68
N LEU A 11 -20.28 25.09 16.25
CA LEU A 11 -19.16 24.43 16.92
C LEU A 11 -17.83 25.22 16.86
N VAL A 12 -17.72 26.19 15.95
CA VAL A 12 -16.53 27.04 15.83
C VAL A 12 -16.50 28.16 16.88
N CYS A 13 -17.62 28.86 17.10
CA CYS A 13 -17.63 30.11 17.88
C CYS A 13 -18.78 30.25 18.89
N GLY A 14 -19.65 29.25 19.01
CA GLY A 14 -20.77 29.24 19.95
C GLY A 14 -21.97 30.13 19.58
N ASP A 15 -21.96 30.79 18.42
CA ASP A 15 -23.11 31.55 17.91
C ASP A 15 -24.25 30.60 17.47
N ILE A 16 -25.45 31.11 17.19
CA ILE A 16 -26.57 30.28 16.71
C ILE A 16 -26.22 29.73 15.32
N ALA A 17 -26.27 28.40 15.17
CA ALA A 17 -26.04 27.75 13.88
C ALA A 17 -27.26 27.93 12.97
N SER A 18 -27.02 28.30 11.71
CA SER A 18 -28.07 28.38 10.69
C SER A 18 -28.32 27.03 10.01
N GLY A 19 -27.42 26.07 10.21
CA GLY A 19 -27.50 24.72 9.64
C GLY A 19 -26.14 24.03 9.66
N TYR A 20 -26.02 22.98 8.85
CA TYR A 20 -24.75 22.33 8.58
C TYR A 20 -24.12 22.95 7.34
N HIS A 21 -22.90 23.45 7.49
CA HIS A 21 -22.10 23.96 6.38
C HIS A 21 -20.74 23.27 6.41
N TYR A 22 -20.30 22.76 5.26
CA TYR A 22 -19.04 22.02 5.12
C TYR A 22 -18.89 20.86 6.11
N GLY A 23 -19.99 20.15 6.40
CA GLY A 23 -20.01 19.01 7.32
C GLY A 23 -20.36 19.34 8.78
N VAL A 24 -20.31 20.60 9.19
CA VAL A 24 -20.39 20.98 10.62
C VAL A 24 -21.52 21.96 10.90
N ALA A 25 -22.20 21.80 12.06
CA ALA A 25 -23.16 22.78 12.56
C ALA A 25 -22.45 24.13 12.80
N SER A 26 -22.79 25.13 12.00
CA SER A 26 -22.09 26.42 12.01
C SER A 26 -23.01 27.59 11.67
N CYS A 27 -22.60 28.79 12.10
CA CYS A 27 -23.26 30.04 11.77
C CYS A 27 -22.80 30.55 10.39
N GLU A 28 -23.62 31.40 9.74
CA GLU A 28 -23.28 32.00 8.43
C GLU A 28 -21.93 32.72 8.41
N ALA A 29 -21.53 33.35 9.51
CA ALA A 29 -20.25 34.05 9.59
C ALA A 29 -19.03 33.12 9.53
N CYS A 30 -19.11 31.92 10.11
CA CYS A 30 -18.02 30.93 10.05
C CYS A 30 -18.00 30.17 8.73
N LYS A 31 -19.18 29.88 8.16
CA LYS A 31 -19.33 29.38 6.80
C LYS A 31 -18.66 30.31 5.78
N ALA A 32 -19.04 31.60 5.77
CA ALA A 32 -18.49 32.56 4.81
C ALA A 32 -16.99 32.82 5.02
N PHE A 33 -16.52 32.79 6.27
CA PHE A 33 -15.09 32.87 6.58
C PHE A 33 -14.35 31.68 5.96
N PHE A 34 -14.76 30.45 6.27
CA PHE A 34 -14.15 29.23 5.75
C PHE A 34 -14.11 29.19 4.22
N LYS A 35 -15.22 29.52 3.55
CA LYS A 35 -15.30 29.62 2.09
C LYS A 35 -14.26 30.58 1.52
N ARG A 36 -14.16 31.80 2.06
CA ARG A 36 -13.24 32.83 1.56
C ARG A 36 -11.78 32.46 1.76
N THR A 37 -11.46 31.84 2.90
CA THR A 37 -10.10 31.37 3.17
C THR A 37 -9.66 30.30 2.17
N ILE A 38 -10.52 29.31 1.89
CA ILE A 38 -10.20 28.24 0.92
C ILE A 38 -10.17 28.77 -0.52
N GLN A 39 -11.19 29.51 -0.97
CA GLN A 39 -11.22 30.04 -2.34
C GLN A 39 -10.15 31.09 -2.64
N GLY A 40 -9.71 31.81 -1.60
CA GLY A 40 -8.64 32.81 -1.72
C GLY A 40 -7.25 32.26 -1.46
N ASN A 41 -7.12 30.96 -1.14
CA ASN A 41 -5.88 30.33 -0.69
C ASN A 41 -5.12 31.17 0.34
N ILE A 42 -5.83 31.67 1.36
CA ILE A 42 -5.29 32.66 2.29
C ILE A 42 -4.61 31.94 3.46
N GLU A 43 -3.33 32.23 3.65
CA GLU A 43 -2.57 31.81 4.82
C GLU A 43 -2.64 32.89 5.92
N TYR A 44 -2.87 32.45 7.16
CA TYR A 44 -2.94 33.34 8.31
C TYR A 44 -1.87 32.96 9.34
N SER A 45 -1.21 33.96 9.91
CA SER A 45 -0.30 33.78 11.05
C SER A 45 -0.96 34.29 12.33
N CYS A 46 -0.84 33.55 13.42
CA CYS A 46 -1.34 34.00 14.72
C CYS A 46 -0.36 35.01 15.32
N PRO A 47 -0.82 36.18 15.80
CA PRO A 47 0.04 37.15 16.47
C PRO A 47 0.41 36.75 17.92
N ALA A 48 -0.05 35.58 18.39
CA ALA A 48 0.13 35.08 19.75
C ALA A 48 0.57 33.59 19.70
N THR A 49 0.12 32.75 20.64
CA THR A 49 0.61 31.37 20.83
C THR A 49 -0.16 30.29 20.07
N ASN A 50 -0.89 30.63 19.00
CA ASN A 50 -1.80 29.70 18.28
C ASN A 50 -2.96 29.09 19.11
N GLU A 51 -3.18 29.52 20.36
CA GLU A 51 -4.22 29.00 21.26
C GLU A 51 -5.37 29.98 21.55
N CYS A 52 -5.63 30.95 20.65
CA CYS A 52 -6.66 31.95 20.90
C CYS A 52 -8.07 31.34 21.01
N GLU A 53 -8.79 31.69 22.08
CA GLU A 53 -10.17 31.26 22.27
C GLU A 53 -11.13 31.92 21.27
N ILE A 54 -11.85 31.08 20.51
CA ILE A 54 -12.80 31.53 19.49
C ILE A 54 -14.23 31.53 20.02
N THR A 55 -14.78 32.72 20.24
CA THR A 55 -16.17 32.96 20.66
C THR A 55 -16.88 33.92 19.70
N LYS A 56 -18.21 34.05 19.77
CA LYS A 56 -18.98 35.00 18.94
C LYS A 56 -18.40 36.43 18.99
N ARG A 57 -17.91 36.86 20.16
CA ARG A 57 -17.33 38.19 20.38
C ARG A 57 -15.90 38.32 19.86
N ARG A 58 -15.06 37.28 20.04
CA ARG A 58 -13.61 37.34 19.74
C ARG A 58 -13.18 36.64 18.45
N ARG A 59 -14.09 36.04 17.68
CA ARG A 59 -13.80 35.37 16.39
C ARG A 59 -13.22 36.28 15.29
N LYS A 60 -13.09 37.59 15.52
CA LYS A 60 -12.41 38.51 14.60
C LYS A 60 -10.97 38.82 15.03
N SER A 61 -10.62 38.55 16.29
CA SER A 61 -9.34 38.91 16.90
C SER A 61 -8.17 38.08 16.37
N CYS A 62 -8.40 36.82 15.99
CA CYS A 62 -7.38 35.98 15.35
C CYS A 62 -8.00 35.12 14.25
N GLN A 63 -7.57 35.36 13.01
CA GLN A 63 -8.04 34.62 11.83
C GLN A 63 -7.38 33.24 11.74
N ALA A 64 -6.10 33.12 12.11
CA ALA A 64 -5.36 31.87 12.14
C ALA A 64 -6.01 30.83 13.06
N CYS A 65 -6.17 31.14 14.35
CA CYS A 65 -6.81 30.21 15.30
C CYS A 65 -8.27 29.93 14.96
N ARG A 66 -8.98 30.89 14.34
CA ARG A 66 -10.35 30.66 13.88
C ARG A 66 -10.40 29.65 12.74
N PHE A 67 -9.50 29.77 11.76
CA PHE A 67 -9.43 28.83 10.63
C PHE A 67 -8.99 27.45 11.10
N MET A 68 -7.97 27.39 11.96
CA MET A 68 -7.54 26.16 12.62
C MET A 68 -8.70 25.50 13.37
N LYS A 69 -9.51 26.29 14.10
CA LYS A 69 -10.70 25.76 14.79
C LYS A 69 -11.78 25.28 13.82
N CYS A 70 -11.97 25.90 12.66
CA CYS A 70 -12.87 25.38 11.62
C CYS A 70 -12.45 23.97 11.17
N LEU A 71 -11.16 23.75 10.91
CA LEU A 71 -10.63 22.43 10.53
C LEU A 71 -10.76 21.44 11.69
N LYS A 72 -10.41 21.84 12.91
CA LYS A 72 -10.47 21.00 14.12
C LYS A 72 -11.89 20.51 14.43
N VAL A 73 -12.92 21.29 14.13
CA VAL A 73 -14.32 20.85 14.31
C VAL A 73 -14.88 20.06 13.12
N GLY A 74 -14.05 19.79 12.10
CA GLY A 74 -14.39 18.95 10.95
C GLY A 74 -14.96 19.67 9.73
N MET A 75 -14.68 20.98 9.53
CA MET A 75 -15.09 21.63 8.29
C MET A 75 -14.27 21.13 7.10
N LEU A 76 -14.94 20.56 6.10
CA LEU A 76 -14.34 19.93 4.92
C LEU A 76 -13.91 20.97 3.88
N LYS A 77 -12.62 20.99 3.52
CA LYS A 77 -12.05 21.93 2.54
C LYS A 77 -12.59 21.66 1.13
N GLU A 78 -12.68 20.38 0.79
CA GLU A 78 -13.28 19.82 -0.42
C GLU A 78 -14.77 20.16 -0.56
N GLY A 79 -15.43 20.53 0.54
CA GLY A 79 -16.79 21.07 0.53
C GLY A 79 -16.92 22.44 -0.13
N VAL A 80 -15.81 23.12 -0.41
CA VAL A 80 -15.77 24.44 -1.04
C VAL A 80 -15.45 24.30 -2.53
N ARG A 81 -16.44 24.55 -3.39
CA ARG A 81 -16.23 24.64 -4.85
C ARG A 81 -15.30 25.81 -5.16
N LEU A 82 -14.26 25.57 -5.98
CA LEU A 82 -13.31 26.59 -6.42
C LEU A 82 -13.90 27.51 -7.51
N ASP A 83 -14.81 26.98 -8.33
CA ASP A 83 -15.50 27.75 -9.35
C ASP A 83 -16.48 28.77 -8.72
N ARG A 84 -16.42 30.02 -9.18
CA ARG A 84 -17.26 31.13 -8.67
C ARG A 84 -18.71 31.09 -9.17
N VAL A 85 -19.14 30.00 -9.79
CA VAL A 85 -20.50 29.83 -10.34
C VAL A 85 -21.53 29.66 -9.21
N ARG A 86 -22.69 30.34 -9.35
CA ARG A 86 -23.79 30.25 -8.39
C ARG A 86 -24.65 29.01 -8.65
N GLY A 87 -24.74 28.11 -7.67
CA GLY A 87 -25.77 27.06 -7.61
C GLY A 87 -25.23 25.63 -7.46
N GLY A 88 -25.90 24.83 -6.61
CA GLY A 88 -25.60 23.40 -6.39
C GLY A 88 -25.59 23.02 -4.90
N ARG A 89 -26.53 22.19 -4.45
CA ARG A 89 -26.48 21.55 -3.12
C ARG A 89 -25.71 20.24 -3.24
N GLN A 90 -24.43 20.23 -2.86
CA GLN A 90 -23.66 19.00 -2.71
C GLN A 90 -24.18 18.24 -1.46
N LYS A 91 -24.74 17.03 -1.63
CA LYS A 91 -25.16 16.17 -0.52
C LYS A 91 -23.95 15.40 0.01
N TYR A 92 -23.29 15.91 1.04
CA TYR A 92 -22.34 15.11 1.84
C TYR A 92 -23.12 14.14 2.75
N LYS A 93 -22.86 12.84 2.62
CA LYS A 93 -23.34 11.82 3.56
C LYS A 93 -22.45 11.89 4.81
N ARG A 94 -23.04 12.22 5.96
CA ARG A 94 -22.33 12.34 7.24
C ARG A 94 -21.87 10.95 7.72
N ARG A 95 -20.59 10.79 8.10
CA ARG A 95 -20.22 9.89 9.20
C ARG A 95 -20.64 10.58 10.49
N ILE A 96 -21.48 9.92 11.29
CA ILE A 96 -21.86 10.39 12.63
C ILE A 96 -20.92 9.64 13.57
N ASP A 97 -19.84 10.30 13.99
CA ASP A 97 -19.03 9.82 15.10
C ASP A 97 -19.81 10.12 16.39
N ALA A 98 -20.47 9.08 16.92
CA ALA A 98 -21.15 9.12 18.20
C ALA A 98 -20.31 8.41 19.25
N GLU A 99 -19.10 8.92 19.53
CA GLU A 99 -18.30 8.53 20.69
C GLU A 99 -17.71 9.79 21.34
N ASN A 100 -18.55 10.50 22.11
CA ASN A 100 -18.20 11.24 23.34
C ASN A 100 -19.25 12.31 23.68
N SER A 101 -20.32 11.91 24.39
CA SER A 101 -20.96 12.79 25.39
C SER A 101 -21.81 11.95 26.37
N PRO A 102 -21.67 12.09 27.70
CA PRO A 102 -22.13 11.11 28.67
C PRO A 102 -23.46 11.45 29.37
N TYR A 103 -24.53 11.82 28.65
CA TYR A 103 -25.84 12.03 29.30
C TYR A 103 -27.04 11.62 28.42
N LEU A 104 -27.89 10.76 29.01
CA LEU A 104 -29.30 10.38 28.66
C LEU A 104 -29.54 9.08 27.85
N ASN A 105 -29.44 7.92 28.52
CA ASN A 105 -30.47 6.88 28.82
C ASN A 105 -31.75 6.71 27.94
N PRO A 106 -32.52 5.58 28.04
CA PRO A 106 -32.18 4.16 27.88
C PRO A 106 -33.18 3.40 26.94
N GLN A 107 -32.79 2.19 26.49
CA GLN A 107 -33.62 1.06 26.01
C GLN A 107 -34.79 1.29 25.03
N LEU A 108 -34.63 0.75 23.81
CA LEU A 108 -35.65 -0.09 23.16
C LEU A 108 -34.93 -1.14 22.29
N VAL A 109 -34.96 -2.38 22.76
CA VAL A 109 -34.51 -3.57 22.04
C VAL A 109 -35.45 -3.78 20.84
N GLN A 110 -34.94 -3.64 19.62
CA GLN A 110 -35.57 -4.15 18.39
C GLN A 110 -34.51 -4.60 17.39
N PRO A 111 -34.81 -5.62 16.57
CA PRO A 111 -33.83 -6.59 16.08
C PRO A 111 -32.92 -6.02 14.99
N ALA A 112 -31.68 -6.49 15.00
CA ALA A 112 -30.60 -6.10 14.10
C ALA A 112 -31.05 -5.95 12.64
N LYS A 113 -31.17 -4.70 12.16
CA LYS A 113 -31.16 -4.40 10.73
C LYS A 113 -29.71 -4.19 10.31
N LYS A 114 -29.22 -5.14 9.51
CA LYS A 114 -27.89 -5.23 8.89
C LYS A 114 -27.37 -3.86 8.43
N PRO A 115 -26.08 -3.53 8.65
CA PRO A 115 -25.46 -2.35 8.05
C PRO A 115 -25.25 -2.58 6.55
N LEU A 116 -25.77 -1.67 5.72
CA LEU A 116 -25.28 -1.38 4.36
C LEU A 116 -24.53 -0.04 4.49
N LEU A 117 -23.25 0.14 4.21
CA LEU A 117 -22.35 -0.54 3.28
C LEU A 117 -21.34 -1.44 4.03
N TRP A 118 -21.45 -2.73 3.78
CA TRP A 118 -20.26 -3.53 3.58
C TRP A 118 -19.88 -3.26 2.12
N SER A 119 -18.68 -2.75 1.85
CA SER A 119 -18.04 -3.17 0.60
C SER A 119 -18.02 -4.68 0.69
N ASP A 120 -18.60 -5.34 -0.31
CA ASP A 120 -18.48 -6.78 -0.43
C ASP A 120 -16.98 -7.10 -0.27
N PRO A 121 -16.55 -8.04 0.59
CA PRO A 121 -15.16 -8.49 0.61
C PRO A 121 -14.68 -8.95 -0.77
N ALA A 122 -15.63 -9.22 -1.70
CA ALA A 122 -15.42 -9.50 -3.11
C ALA A 122 -15.16 -8.28 -4.03
N ASP A 123 -15.21 -7.04 -3.54
CA ASP A 123 -15.10 -5.83 -4.37
C ASP A 123 -13.73 -5.13 -4.29
N ASN A 124 -12.71 -5.80 -3.73
CA ASN A 124 -11.32 -5.35 -3.89
C ASN A 124 -10.85 -5.65 -5.31
N LYS A 125 -11.29 -4.81 -6.25
CA LYS A 125 -11.04 -4.94 -7.68
C LYS A 125 -9.55 -4.99 -8.01
N ILE A 126 -8.71 -4.35 -7.19
CA ILE A 126 -7.25 -4.37 -7.38
C ILE A 126 -6.74 -5.77 -7.06
N VAL A 127 -7.02 -6.32 -5.87
CA VAL A 127 -6.58 -7.67 -5.50
C VAL A 127 -7.12 -8.72 -6.46
N SER A 128 -8.40 -8.65 -6.84
CA SER A 128 -8.98 -9.54 -7.85
C SER A 128 -8.29 -9.43 -9.20
N HIS A 129 -7.92 -8.21 -9.62
CA HIS A 129 -7.16 -8.01 -10.86
C HIS A 129 -5.75 -8.59 -10.76
N LEU A 130 -5.05 -8.38 -9.64
CA LEU A 130 -3.72 -8.92 -9.40
C LEU A 130 -3.72 -10.46 -9.40
N LEU A 131 -4.75 -11.09 -8.84
CA LEU A 131 -4.93 -12.55 -8.88
C LEU A 131 -5.04 -13.09 -10.31
N VAL A 132 -5.80 -12.40 -11.17
CA VAL A 132 -5.99 -12.80 -12.58
C VAL A 132 -4.75 -12.49 -13.41
N ALA A 133 -4.04 -11.42 -13.08
CA ALA A 133 -2.80 -11.04 -13.73
C ALA A 133 -1.61 -11.94 -13.34
N GLU A 134 -1.71 -12.72 -12.26
CA GLU A 134 -0.60 -13.55 -11.79
C GLU A 134 -0.16 -14.54 -12.87
N PRO A 135 1.14 -14.59 -13.22
CA PRO A 135 1.59 -15.40 -14.33
C PRO A 135 1.44 -16.89 -14.12
N GLU A 136 1.40 -17.62 -15.23
CA GLU A 136 1.46 -19.08 -15.22
C GLU A 136 2.82 -19.57 -14.67
N LYS A 137 2.79 -20.78 -14.11
CA LYS A 137 3.98 -21.42 -13.58
C LYS A 137 4.98 -21.73 -14.69
N ILE A 138 6.26 -21.53 -14.40
CA ILE A 138 7.38 -21.87 -15.28
C ILE A 138 8.14 -23.04 -14.64
N TYR A 139 8.49 -24.03 -15.46
CA TYR A 139 9.33 -25.16 -15.07
C TYR A 139 10.82 -24.85 -15.26
N ALA A 140 11.67 -25.32 -14.36
CA ALA A 140 13.12 -25.14 -14.42
C ALA A 140 13.74 -25.96 -15.57
N MET A 141 13.22 -27.17 -15.83
CA MET A 141 13.69 -28.11 -16.83
C MET A 141 15.21 -28.41 -16.72
N PRO A 142 15.68 -28.92 -15.57
CA PRO A 142 17.10 -29.29 -15.42
C PRO A 142 17.50 -30.37 -16.43
N ASP A 143 18.68 -30.27 -17.02
CA ASP A 143 19.18 -31.28 -17.96
C ASP A 143 19.45 -32.62 -17.23
N PRO A 144 18.73 -33.70 -17.56
CA PRO A 144 18.89 -34.99 -16.89
C PRO A 144 20.19 -35.71 -17.28
N THR A 145 20.85 -35.30 -18.36
CA THR A 145 22.07 -35.94 -18.88
C THR A 145 23.34 -35.48 -18.16
N VAL A 146 23.28 -34.31 -17.51
CA VAL A 146 24.41 -33.72 -16.79
C VAL A 146 24.39 -34.19 -15.33
N PRO A 147 25.51 -34.68 -14.76
CA PRO A 147 25.58 -35.01 -13.34
C PRO A 147 25.33 -33.80 -12.43
N ASP A 148 24.78 -34.05 -11.25
CA ASP A 148 24.55 -32.99 -10.27
C ASP A 148 25.86 -32.37 -9.81
N SER A 149 25.94 -31.05 -9.95
CA SER A 149 27.11 -30.22 -9.65
C SER A 149 26.63 -28.81 -9.34
N ASP A 150 27.50 -28.02 -8.71
CA ASP A 150 27.29 -26.60 -8.47
C ASP A 150 27.01 -25.85 -9.79
N ILE A 151 27.80 -26.09 -10.83
CA ILE A 151 27.63 -25.45 -12.13
C ILE A 151 26.27 -25.79 -12.76
N LYS A 152 25.84 -27.05 -12.71
CA LYS A 152 24.52 -27.47 -13.23
C LYS A 152 23.39 -26.77 -12.49
N ALA A 153 23.46 -26.72 -11.15
CA ALA A 153 22.44 -26.08 -10.33
C ALA A 153 22.36 -24.57 -10.62
N LEU A 154 23.51 -23.89 -10.61
CA LEU A 154 23.58 -22.45 -10.89
C LEU A 154 23.13 -22.12 -12.32
N THR A 155 23.47 -22.94 -13.32
CA THR A 155 23.01 -22.75 -14.71
C THR A 155 21.49 -22.86 -14.78
N THR A 156 20.92 -23.92 -14.18
CA THR A 156 19.46 -24.13 -14.14
C THR A 156 18.73 -22.95 -13.49
N LEU A 157 19.27 -22.43 -12.37
CA LEU A 157 18.70 -21.28 -11.68
C LEU A 157 18.82 -19.97 -12.49
N CYS A 158 19.95 -19.73 -13.16
CA CYS A 158 20.12 -18.56 -14.03
C CYS A 158 19.15 -18.61 -15.23
N ASP A 159 18.99 -19.78 -15.86
CA ASP A 159 18.08 -19.98 -17.00
C ASP A 159 16.61 -19.86 -16.60
N LEU A 160 16.25 -20.34 -15.40
CA LEU A 160 14.92 -20.14 -14.83
C LEU A 160 14.66 -18.66 -14.53
N ALA A 161 15.61 -17.98 -13.88
CA ALA A 161 15.48 -16.57 -13.52
C ALA A 161 15.33 -15.68 -14.74
N ASP A 162 16.08 -15.93 -15.83
CA ASP A 162 15.95 -15.16 -17.09
C ASP A 162 14.55 -15.30 -17.70
N ARG A 163 13.99 -16.52 -17.72
CA ARG A 163 12.62 -16.75 -18.21
C ARG A 163 11.56 -16.16 -17.30
N GLU A 164 11.71 -16.28 -15.98
CA GLU A 164 10.81 -15.62 -15.02
C GLU A 164 10.88 -14.09 -15.14
N LEU A 165 12.05 -13.50 -15.42
CA LEU A 165 12.21 -12.06 -15.66
C LEU A 165 11.40 -11.56 -16.86
N VAL A 166 11.44 -12.28 -17.99
CA VAL A 166 10.62 -11.94 -19.17
C VAL A 166 9.14 -11.88 -18.81
N VAL A 167 8.69 -12.85 -18.02
CA VAL A 167 7.30 -12.93 -17.55
C VAL A 167 6.97 -11.83 -16.55
N ILE A 168 7.88 -11.49 -15.63
CA ILE A 168 7.71 -10.38 -14.67
C ILE A 168 7.58 -9.03 -15.39
N ILE A 169 8.37 -8.79 -16.45
CA ILE A 169 8.29 -7.56 -17.25
C ILE A 169 6.92 -7.45 -17.95
N GLY A 170 6.39 -8.57 -18.44
CA GLY A 170 5.03 -8.64 -18.99
C GLY A 170 3.98 -8.38 -17.91
N TRP A 171 4.08 -9.08 -16.78
CA TRP A 171 3.20 -8.98 -15.62
C TRP A 171 3.08 -7.56 -15.07
N ALA A 172 4.20 -6.84 -14.96
CA ALA A 172 4.21 -5.48 -14.41
C ALA A 172 3.26 -4.53 -15.16
N LYS A 173 3.10 -4.70 -16.47
CA LYS A 173 2.18 -3.89 -17.30
C LYS A 173 0.70 -4.13 -16.96
N HIS A 174 0.38 -5.24 -16.32
CA HIS A 174 -0.97 -5.56 -15.87
C HIS A 174 -1.26 -5.01 -14.47
N ILE A 175 -0.29 -4.43 -13.77
CA ILE A 175 -0.54 -3.82 -12.47
C ILE A 175 -1.29 -2.49 -12.66
N PRO A 176 -2.45 -2.28 -12.02
CA PRO A 176 -3.23 -1.06 -12.17
C PRO A 176 -2.40 0.18 -11.83
N GLY A 177 -2.25 1.10 -12.80
CA GLY A 177 -1.48 2.33 -12.65
C GLY A 177 -0.03 2.26 -13.15
N PHE A 178 0.58 1.06 -13.25
CA PHE A 178 1.99 0.93 -13.64
C PHE A 178 2.27 1.45 -15.05
N SER A 179 1.45 1.08 -16.05
CA SER A 179 1.64 1.54 -17.44
C SER A 179 1.38 3.04 -17.65
N THR A 180 0.90 3.76 -16.64
CA THR A 180 0.72 5.21 -16.71
C THR A 180 1.97 5.99 -16.33
N LEU A 181 2.95 5.33 -15.71
CA LEU A 181 4.24 5.90 -15.36
C LEU A 181 5.11 6.13 -16.62
N SER A 182 6.12 6.99 -16.51
CA SER A 182 7.11 7.16 -17.57
C SER A 182 7.86 5.85 -17.83
N LEU A 183 8.38 5.65 -19.05
CA LEU A 183 9.15 4.44 -19.35
C LEU A 183 10.42 4.35 -18.48
N ALA A 184 11.04 5.49 -18.17
CA ALA A 184 12.21 5.57 -17.30
C ALA A 184 11.88 5.10 -15.87
N ASP A 185 10.74 5.52 -15.33
CA ASP A 185 10.27 5.09 -14.00
C ASP A 185 9.89 3.60 -14.02
N GLN A 186 9.18 3.13 -15.04
CA GLN A 186 8.85 1.70 -15.19
C GLN A 186 10.11 0.84 -15.20
N MET A 187 11.15 1.25 -15.94
CA MET A 187 12.44 0.55 -15.97
C MET A 187 13.14 0.59 -14.61
N SER A 188 13.17 1.75 -13.95
CA SER A 188 13.78 1.92 -12.62
C SER A 188 13.11 1.05 -11.55
N LEU A 189 11.78 0.99 -11.55
CA LEU A 189 11.01 0.13 -10.63
C LEU A 189 11.36 -1.35 -10.86
N LEU A 190 11.33 -1.81 -12.12
CA LEU A 190 11.67 -3.20 -12.48
C LEU A 190 13.12 -3.56 -12.08
N GLN A 191 14.08 -2.70 -12.41
CA GLN A 191 15.50 -2.89 -12.07
C GLN A 191 15.73 -2.91 -10.55
N SER A 192 14.93 -2.19 -9.77
CA SER A 192 15.04 -2.18 -8.31
C SER A 192 14.38 -3.39 -7.63
N ALA A 193 13.31 -3.96 -8.20
CA ALA A 193 12.46 -4.91 -7.49
C ALA A 193 12.52 -6.36 -8.01
N TRP A 194 13.10 -6.61 -9.20
CA TRP A 194 13.03 -7.91 -9.86
C TRP A 194 13.42 -9.10 -8.98
N MET A 195 14.50 -8.99 -8.21
CA MET A 195 14.97 -10.08 -7.35
C MET A 195 14.05 -10.28 -6.12
N GLU A 196 13.42 -9.22 -5.61
CA GLU A 196 12.42 -9.35 -4.55
C GLU A 196 11.19 -10.11 -5.05
N ILE A 197 10.78 -9.84 -6.29
CA ILE A 197 9.66 -10.51 -6.94
C ILE A 197 9.96 -12.00 -7.14
N LEU A 198 11.15 -12.34 -7.64
CA LEU A 198 11.59 -13.75 -7.79
C LEU A 198 11.62 -14.47 -6.44
N ILE A 199 12.24 -13.86 -5.42
CA ILE A 199 12.33 -14.45 -4.07
C ILE A 199 10.94 -14.64 -3.47
N LEU A 200 10.04 -13.67 -3.60
CA LEU A 200 8.65 -13.84 -3.15
C LEU A 200 8.00 -15.06 -3.83
N GLY A 201 8.22 -15.25 -5.13
CA GLY A 201 7.74 -16.42 -5.86
C GLY A 201 8.24 -17.74 -5.26
N VAL A 202 9.55 -17.85 -5.04
CA VAL A 202 10.16 -19.03 -4.38
C VAL A 202 9.59 -19.24 -2.99
N VAL A 203 9.52 -18.18 -2.18
CA VAL A 203 9.00 -18.22 -0.81
C VAL A 203 7.56 -18.75 -0.78
N TYR A 204 6.70 -18.23 -1.65
CA TYR A 204 5.29 -18.62 -1.72
C TYR A 204 5.12 -20.10 -2.14
N ARG A 205 5.87 -20.55 -3.16
CA ARG A 205 5.89 -21.96 -3.56
C ARG A 205 6.36 -22.89 -2.43
N SER A 206 7.25 -22.41 -1.57
CA SER A 206 7.87 -23.20 -0.50
C SER A 206 7.05 -23.27 0.80
N LEU A 207 5.94 -22.54 0.92
CA LEU A 207 5.16 -22.47 2.19
C LEU A 207 4.64 -23.84 2.68
N SER A 208 4.39 -24.77 1.74
CA SER A 208 3.87 -26.11 2.04
C SER A 208 4.96 -27.13 2.39
N PHE A 209 6.23 -26.76 2.28
CA PHE A 209 7.38 -27.64 2.49
C PHE A 209 8.04 -27.33 3.85
N GLU A 210 8.90 -28.25 4.32
CA GLU A 210 9.68 -28.07 5.54
C GLU A 210 11.16 -27.98 5.19
N ASP A 211 11.76 -26.82 5.49
CA ASP A 211 13.20 -26.56 5.30
C ASP A 211 13.75 -26.80 3.88
N GLU A 212 12.88 -26.86 2.87
CA GLU A 212 13.21 -26.97 1.44
C GLU A 212 12.75 -25.73 0.67
N LEU A 213 13.46 -25.37 -0.40
CA LEU A 213 13.08 -24.30 -1.32
C LEU A 213 12.61 -24.84 -2.67
N VAL A 214 11.42 -24.39 -3.07
CA VAL A 214 10.77 -24.74 -4.33
C VAL A 214 11.00 -23.64 -5.35
N TYR A 215 12.08 -23.77 -6.12
CA TYR A 215 12.40 -22.84 -7.21
C TYR A 215 11.45 -23.01 -8.39
N ALA A 216 11.04 -24.22 -8.70
CA ALA A 216 9.96 -24.53 -9.64
C ALA A 216 9.27 -25.84 -9.22
N ASP A 217 8.11 -26.14 -9.80
CA ASP A 217 7.39 -27.39 -9.49
C ASP A 217 8.25 -28.66 -9.77
N ASP A 218 9.21 -28.56 -10.69
CA ASP A 218 10.18 -29.61 -11.08
C ASP A 218 11.60 -29.38 -10.54
N TYR A 219 11.80 -28.40 -9.66
CA TYR A 219 13.13 -28.08 -9.11
C TYR A 219 13.02 -27.60 -7.66
N ILE A 220 13.26 -28.55 -6.75
CA ILE A 220 13.25 -28.38 -5.30
C ILE A 220 14.68 -28.62 -4.81
N MET A 221 15.13 -27.76 -3.90
CA MET A 221 16.45 -27.89 -3.28
C MET A 221 16.32 -28.00 -1.77
N ASP A 222 16.93 -29.04 -1.21
CA ASP A 222 17.15 -29.21 0.23
C ASP A 222 18.44 -28.51 0.70
N GLU A 223 18.77 -28.65 1.98
CA GLU A 223 19.98 -28.07 2.57
C GLU A 223 21.27 -28.62 1.94
N ASP A 224 21.32 -29.92 1.65
CA ASP A 224 22.51 -30.59 1.11
C ASP A 224 22.77 -30.18 -0.35
N GLN A 225 21.72 -30.12 -1.17
CA GLN A 225 21.78 -29.61 -2.54
C GLN A 225 22.16 -28.13 -2.56
N SER A 226 21.60 -27.33 -1.65
CA SER A 226 21.97 -25.92 -1.49
C SER A 226 23.43 -25.75 -1.11
N LYS A 227 23.95 -26.60 -0.22
CA LYS A 227 25.36 -26.62 0.16
C LYS A 227 26.26 -27.03 -0.99
N LEU A 228 25.89 -28.06 -1.75
CA LEU A 228 26.62 -28.51 -2.93
C LEU A 228 26.71 -27.40 -3.99
N ALA A 229 25.63 -26.63 -4.16
CA ALA A 229 25.57 -25.51 -5.11
C ALA A 229 26.23 -24.21 -4.60
N GLY A 230 26.77 -24.19 -3.38
CA GLY A 230 27.34 -22.97 -2.77
C GLY A 230 26.29 -21.91 -2.38
N LEU A 231 25.03 -22.30 -2.28
CA LEU A 231 23.87 -21.43 -2.03
C LEU A 231 23.38 -21.46 -0.58
N LEU A 232 24.04 -22.19 0.33
CA LEU A 232 23.55 -22.43 1.70
C LEU A 232 23.17 -21.14 2.46
N ASP A 233 24.01 -20.11 2.40
CA ASP A 233 23.73 -18.84 3.08
C ASP A 233 22.49 -18.12 2.50
N LEU A 234 22.31 -18.20 1.19
CA LEU A 234 21.14 -17.64 0.51
C LEU A 234 19.89 -18.47 0.82
N ASN A 235 20.00 -19.80 0.78
CA ASN A 235 18.95 -20.74 1.15
C ASN A 235 18.41 -20.43 2.56
N ASN A 236 19.32 -20.30 3.53
CA ASN A 236 18.96 -19.96 4.91
C ASN A 236 18.26 -18.59 5.03
N ALA A 237 18.70 -17.59 4.26
CA ALA A 237 18.05 -16.28 4.26
C ALA A 237 16.63 -16.33 3.67
N ILE A 238 16.41 -17.08 2.58
CA ILE A 238 15.08 -17.28 2.00
C ILE A 238 14.19 -18.10 2.94
N LEU A 239 14.72 -19.15 3.58
CA LEU A 239 13.97 -19.95 4.56
C LEU A 239 13.51 -19.12 5.78
N GLN A 240 14.23 -18.06 6.17
CA GLN A 240 13.75 -17.13 7.20
C GLN A 240 12.47 -16.40 6.75
N LEU A 241 12.38 -15.98 5.48
CA LEU A 241 11.15 -15.43 4.91
C LEU A 241 10.04 -16.49 4.86
N VAL A 242 10.34 -17.71 4.41
CA VAL A 242 9.38 -18.83 4.39
C VAL A 242 8.79 -19.05 5.79
N LYS A 243 9.63 -19.18 6.82
CA LYS A 243 9.20 -19.35 8.22
C LYS A 243 8.33 -18.18 8.69
N LYS A 244 8.69 -16.95 8.33
CA LYS A 244 7.92 -15.74 8.66
C LYS A 244 6.53 -15.79 8.02
N TYR A 245 6.43 -15.98 6.71
CA TYR A 245 5.14 -15.99 6.01
C TYR A 245 4.28 -17.22 6.34
N LYS A 246 4.90 -18.38 6.58
CA LYS A 246 4.22 -19.60 7.07
C LYS A 246 3.58 -19.35 8.45
N SER A 247 4.29 -18.66 9.36
CA SER A 247 3.73 -18.28 10.68
C SER A 247 2.56 -17.32 10.59
N MET A 248 2.52 -16.49 9.53
CA MET A 248 1.44 -15.54 9.27
C MET A 248 0.27 -16.17 8.50
N LYS A 249 0.44 -17.41 8.01
CA LYS A 249 -0.50 -18.08 7.10
C LYS A 249 -0.79 -17.19 5.89
N LEU A 250 0.25 -16.86 5.15
CA LEU A 250 0.15 -16.00 3.97
C LEU A 250 -0.81 -16.62 2.93
N GLU A 251 -1.80 -15.84 2.50
CA GLU A 251 -2.77 -16.20 1.47
C GLU A 251 -2.30 -15.74 0.07
N LYS A 252 -2.96 -16.24 -0.98
CA LYS A 252 -2.58 -15.93 -2.36
C LYS A 252 -2.78 -14.45 -2.68
N GLU A 253 -3.87 -13.89 -2.20
CA GLU A 253 -4.29 -12.49 -2.31
C GLU A 253 -3.24 -11.56 -1.70
N GLU A 254 -2.79 -11.89 -0.49
CA GLU A 254 -1.75 -11.15 0.22
C GLU A 254 -0.41 -11.26 -0.52
N PHE A 255 -0.07 -12.44 -1.02
CA PHE A 255 1.13 -12.68 -1.81
C PHE A 255 1.18 -11.83 -3.08
N VAL A 256 0.13 -11.86 -3.92
CA VAL A 256 0.12 -11.08 -5.17
C VAL A 256 0.13 -9.57 -4.90
N THR A 257 -0.48 -9.14 -3.80
CA THR A 257 -0.49 -7.75 -3.37
C THR A 257 0.89 -7.31 -2.87
N LEU A 258 1.56 -8.12 -2.04
CA LEU A 258 2.93 -7.86 -1.59
C LEU A 258 3.92 -7.83 -2.76
N LYS A 259 3.74 -8.69 -3.77
CA LYS A 259 4.54 -8.71 -4.99
C LYS A 259 4.40 -7.39 -5.78
N ALA A 260 3.16 -6.88 -5.92
CA ALA A 260 2.90 -5.58 -6.54
C ALA A 260 3.46 -4.41 -5.71
N ILE A 261 3.32 -4.46 -4.38
CA ILE A 261 3.90 -3.45 -3.48
C ILE A 261 5.43 -3.45 -3.59
N ALA A 262 6.08 -4.62 -3.65
CA ALA A 262 7.53 -4.70 -3.82
C ALA A 262 8.01 -4.03 -5.12
N LEU A 263 7.24 -4.13 -6.21
CA LEU A 263 7.53 -3.42 -7.46
C LEU A 263 7.42 -1.89 -7.29
N ALA A 264 6.38 -1.41 -6.62
CA ALA A 264 6.14 0.02 -6.43
C ALA A 264 7.02 0.65 -5.32
N ASN A 265 7.54 -0.17 -4.40
CA ASN A 265 8.35 0.25 -3.27
C ASN A 265 9.85 0.30 -3.63
N SER A 266 10.20 1.23 -4.52
CA SER A 266 11.57 1.41 -5.01
C SER A 266 12.39 2.38 -4.16
N ASP A 267 13.63 2.00 -3.85
CA ASP A 267 14.64 2.91 -3.29
C ASP A 267 15.49 3.56 -4.41
N SER A 268 15.08 3.44 -5.68
CA SER A 268 15.84 3.98 -6.81
C SER A 268 15.98 5.49 -6.70
N MET A 269 17.22 5.98 -6.77
CA MET A 269 17.51 7.42 -6.83
C MET A 269 17.16 8.04 -8.20
N HIS A 270 16.74 7.22 -9.17
CA HIS A 270 16.52 7.61 -10.57
C HIS A 270 15.06 7.82 -10.94
N ILE A 271 14.14 7.81 -9.96
CA ILE A 271 12.72 8.10 -10.21
C ILE A 271 12.54 9.57 -10.60
N GLU A 272 11.95 9.78 -11.78
CA GLU A 272 11.66 11.10 -12.35
C GLU A 272 10.38 11.70 -11.73
N ASP A 273 9.27 10.94 -11.70
CA ASP A 273 8.00 11.37 -11.11
C ASP A 273 7.70 10.62 -9.81
N VAL A 274 8.30 11.11 -8.73
CA VAL A 274 8.11 10.57 -7.38
C VAL A 274 6.64 10.62 -6.94
N GLU A 275 5.86 11.61 -7.38
CA GLU A 275 4.46 11.74 -6.99
C GLU A 275 3.59 10.67 -7.67
N ALA A 276 3.85 10.36 -8.94
CA ALA A 276 3.15 9.30 -9.66
C ALA A 276 3.47 7.91 -9.07
N VAL A 277 4.74 7.65 -8.75
CA VAL A 277 5.15 6.39 -8.08
C VAL A 277 4.53 6.28 -6.69
N GLN A 278 4.50 7.36 -5.91
CA GLN A 278 3.85 7.37 -4.60
C GLN A 278 2.35 7.08 -4.73
N LYS A 279 1.65 7.64 -5.72
CA LYS A 279 0.23 7.34 -5.96
C LYS A 279 0.01 5.87 -6.29
N LEU A 280 0.88 5.25 -7.10
CA LEU A 280 0.83 3.82 -7.37
C LEU A 280 0.99 3.01 -6.07
N GLN A 281 1.97 3.37 -5.24
CA GLN A 281 2.20 2.72 -3.96
C GLN A 281 1.00 2.87 -3.01
N ASP A 282 0.43 4.07 -2.89
CA ASP A 282 -0.71 4.36 -2.03
C ASP A 282 -1.93 3.51 -2.41
N VAL A 283 -2.20 3.39 -3.72
CA VAL A 283 -3.28 2.55 -4.26
C VAL A 283 -3.10 1.08 -3.89
N LEU A 284 -1.87 0.56 -3.95
CA LEU A 284 -1.57 -0.83 -3.59
C LEU A 284 -1.61 -1.06 -2.07
N HIS A 285 -1.17 -0.10 -1.27
CA HIS A 285 -1.29 -0.14 0.19
C HIS A 285 -2.75 -0.08 0.65
N GLU A 286 -3.57 0.79 0.05
CA GLU A 286 -5.01 0.86 0.32
C GLU A 286 -5.69 -0.45 -0.07
N ALA A 287 -5.33 -1.04 -1.21
CA ALA A 287 -5.83 -2.37 -1.61
C ALA A 287 -5.49 -3.45 -0.57
N LEU A 288 -4.27 -3.50 -0.04
CA LEU A 288 -3.93 -4.44 1.03
C LEU A 288 -4.76 -4.17 2.29
N GLN A 289 -4.86 -2.91 2.72
CA GLN A 289 -5.62 -2.53 3.93
C GLN A 289 -7.10 -2.91 3.81
N ASP A 290 -7.72 -2.64 2.68
CA ASP A 290 -9.12 -2.97 2.41
C ASP A 290 -9.36 -4.49 2.38
N TYR A 291 -8.41 -5.25 1.79
CA TYR A 291 -8.48 -6.72 1.81
C TYR A 291 -8.43 -7.26 3.24
N GLU A 292 -7.45 -6.84 4.03
CA GLU A 292 -7.31 -7.30 5.42
C GLU A 292 -8.48 -6.87 6.31
N ALA A 293 -8.99 -5.66 6.14
CA ALA A 293 -10.14 -5.18 6.89
C ALA A 293 -11.42 -5.97 6.56
N GLY A 294 -11.51 -6.54 5.36
CA GLY A 294 -12.65 -7.36 4.91
C GLY A 294 -12.55 -8.84 5.30
N GLN A 295 -11.36 -9.45 5.16
CA GLN A 295 -11.16 -10.90 5.37
C GLN A 295 -10.66 -11.26 6.77
N HIS A 296 -9.85 -10.40 7.40
CA HIS A 296 -9.18 -10.65 8.68
C HIS A 296 -9.56 -9.61 9.74
N MET A 297 -10.88 -9.47 9.97
CA MET A 297 -11.42 -8.49 10.92
C MET A 297 -10.89 -8.66 12.35
N GLU A 298 -10.43 -9.87 12.71
CA GLU A 298 -9.86 -10.21 14.01
C GLU A 298 -8.44 -9.69 14.24
N ASP A 299 -7.70 -9.36 13.18
CA ASP A 299 -6.34 -8.79 13.28
C ASP A 299 -6.21 -7.48 12.48
N PRO A 300 -6.68 -6.35 13.02
CA PRO A 300 -6.62 -5.05 12.35
C PRO A 300 -5.19 -4.55 12.02
N ARG A 301 -4.16 -5.22 12.55
CA ARG A 301 -2.75 -4.87 12.33
C ARG A 301 -2.10 -5.74 11.26
N ARG A 302 -2.83 -6.67 10.64
CA ARG A 302 -2.30 -7.65 9.70
C ARG A 302 -1.60 -7.00 8.50
N ALA A 303 -2.25 -6.02 7.85
CA ALA A 303 -1.63 -5.27 6.75
C ALA A 303 -0.28 -4.64 7.16
N GLY A 304 -0.23 -4.02 8.34
CA GLY A 304 1.01 -3.46 8.88
C GLY A 304 2.08 -4.53 9.14
N LYS A 305 1.71 -5.69 9.70
CA LYS A 305 2.64 -6.81 9.90
C LYS A 305 3.20 -7.35 8.57
N MET A 306 2.38 -7.38 7.52
CA MET A 306 2.78 -7.76 6.16
C MET A 306 3.78 -6.75 5.59
N LEU A 307 3.51 -5.44 5.68
CA LEU A 307 4.45 -4.43 5.21
C LEU A 307 5.81 -4.47 5.94
N MET A 308 5.80 -4.87 7.22
CA MET A 308 7.03 -5.03 8.01
C MET A 308 7.88 -6.25 7.62
N THR A 309 7.45 -7.10 6.68
CA THR A 309 8.30 -8.16 6.10
C THR A 309 9.16 -7.65 4.94
N LEU A 310 8.77 -6.54 4.29
CA LEU A 310 9.48 -5.98 3.14
C LEU A 310 10.96 -5.66 3.41
N PRO A 311 11.38 -5.16 4.60
CA PRO A 311 12.79 -4.95 4.88
C PRO A 311 13.62 -6.24 4.86
N LEU A 312 13.07 -7.35 5.37
CA LEU A 312 13.75 -8.66 5.33
C LEU A 312 13.82 -9.19 3.90
N LEU A 313 12.77 -8.96 3.10
CA LEU A 313 12.75 -9.29 1.68
C LEU A 313 13.83 -8.52 0.91
N ARG A 314 13.91 -7.21 1.11
CA ARG A 314 14.95 -6.33 0.52
C ARG A 314 16.34 -6.80 0.90
N GLN A 315 16.59 -7.10 2.18
CA GLN A 315 17.88 -7.63 2.64
C GLN A 315 18.25 -8.95 1.95
N THR A 316 17.30 -9.87 1.83
CA THR A 316 17.51 -11.18 1.18
C THR A 316 17.76 -11.01 -0.32
N SER A 317 17.02 -10.12 -0.96
CA SER A 317 17.21 -9.74 -2.36
C SER A 317 18.61 -9.15 -2.63
N THR A 318 19.08 -8.23 -1.78
CA THR A 318 20.44 -7.68 -1.91
C THR A 318 21.50 -8.77 -1.78
N LYS A 319 21.35 -9.72 -0.85
CA LYS A 319 22.26 -10.87 -0.73
C LYS A 319 22.25 -11.74 -1.98
N ALA A 320 21.08 -12.03 -2.53
CA ALA A 320 20.93 -12.82 -3.75
C ALA A 320 21.61 -12.15 -4.95
N VAL A 321 21.34 -10.86 -5.17
CA VAL A 321 21.98 -10.08 -6.24
C VAL A 321 23.50 -10.10 -6.10
N GLN A 322 24.03 -9.85 -4.90
CA GLN A 322 25.48 -9.88 -4.67
C GLN A 322 26.07 -11.27 -4.95
N HIS A 323 25.39 -12.34 -4.55
CA HIS A 323 25.84 -13.71 -4.80
C HIS A 323 25.94 -14.01 -6.30
N PHE A 324 24.87 -13.75 -7.05
CA PHE A 324 24.86 -13.97 -8.50
C PHE A 324 25.80 -13.01 -9.25
N TYR A 325 26.01 -11.79 -8.76
CA TYR A 325 27.02 -10.90 -9.30
C TYR A 325 28.44 -11.46 -9.11
N ASN A 326 28.75 -12.08 -7.97
CA ASN A 326 30.04 -12.73 -7.75
C ASN A 326 30.22 -13.93 -8.70
N ILE A 327 29.18 -14.75 -8.90
CA ILE A 327 29.21 -15.86 -9.88
C ILE A 327 29.48 -15.34 -11.29
N LYS A 328 28.84 -14.22 -11.67
CA LYS A 328 29.11 -13.56 -12.96
C LYS A 328 30.59 -13.19 -13.09
N LEU A 329 31.21 -12.62 -12.04
CA LEU A 329 32.62 -12.25 -12.07
C LEU A 329 33.56 -13.46 -12.21
N GLU A 330 33.17 -14.62 -11.70
CA GLU A 330 33.93 -15.86 -11.89
C GLU A 330 33.87 -16.39 -13.33
N GLY A 331 32.79 -16.10 -14.06
CA GLY A 331 32.64 -16.44 -15.48
C GLY A 331 32.46 -17.93 -15.79
N LYS A 332 32.20 -18.77 -14.78
CA LYS A 332 32.06 -20.24 -14.95
C LYS A 332 30.65 -20.68 -15.34
N VAL A 333 29.63 -19.89 -15.00
CA VAL A 333 28.22 -20.21 -15.23
C VAL A 333 27.71 -19.31 -16.36
N PRO A 334 27.15 -19.87 -17.44
CA PRO A 334 26.56 -19.07 -18.50
C PRO A 334 25.33 -18.33 -17.96
N MET A 335 25.19 -17.06 -18.33
CA MET A 335 24.04 -16.24 -17.97
C MET A 335 23.50 -15.55 -19.22
N HIS A 336 22.17 -15.51 -19.33
CA HIS A 336 21.50 -14.83 -20.42
C HIS A 336 21.58 -13.30 -20.29
N LYS A 337 21.43 -12.62 -21.43
CA LYS A 337 21.64 -11.17 -21.56
C LYS A 337 20.74 -10.35 -20.65
N LEU A 338 19.46 -10.72 -20.52
CA LEU A 338 18.52 -9.97 -19.70
C LEU A 338 18.86 -10.11 -18.21
N PHE A 339 19.11 -11.32 -17.72
CA PHE A 339 19.55 -11.52 -16.33
C PHE A 339 20.83 -10.74 -16.00
N LEU A 340 21.81 -10.72 -16.92
CA LEU A 340 23.04 -9.93 -16.76
C LEU A 340 22.78 -8.42 -16.69
N GLU A 341 21.94 -7.88 -17.57
CA GLU A 341 21.55 -6.46 -17.55
C GLU A 341 20.86 -6.08 -16.23
N MET A 342 20.01 -6.95 -15.69
CA MET A 342 19.31 -6.73 -14.42
C MET A 342 20.24 -6.82 -13.20
N LEU A 343 21.28 -7.67 -13.25
CA LEU A 343 22.34 -7.72 -12.23
C LEU A 343 23.19 -6.46 -12.24
N GLU A 344 23.55 -5.95 -13.42
CA GLU A 344 24.37 -4.74 -13.59
C GLU A 344 23.63 -3.48 -13.15
N ALA A 345 22.32 -3.40 -13.36
CA ALA A 345 21.53 -2.23 -12.97
C ALA A 345 21.46 -2.00 -11.44
N LYS A 346 21.82 -2.99 -10.62
CA LYS A 346 21.75 -2.92 -9.15
C LYS A 346 23.09 -2.69 -8.45
N VAL A 347 24.21 -2.72 -9.17
CA VAL A 347 25.58 -2.66 -8.60
C VAL A 347 26.21 -1.30 -8.84
#